data_AF-A0A7C3WI34-F1
#
_entry.id   AF-A0A7C3WI34-F1
#
_cell.length_a   1.000
_cell.length_b   1.000
_cell.length_c   1.000
_cell.angle_alpha   90.00
_cell.angle_beta   90.00
_cell.angle_gamma   90.00
#
_symmetry.space_group_name_H-M   'P 1'
#
loop_
_entity.id
_entity.type
_entity.pdbx_description
1 polymer ?
#
loop_
_entity_poly.entity_id
_entity_poly.type
_entity_poly.pdbx_seq_one_letter_code
_entity_poly.pdbx_strand_id
1 'polypeptide(L)' 'HSATAQFFINVNDNLFLDHKAKTPEGWGYCVFGKVVDGMDVVNKIKKVRTRRAGFHDDVPVDPVTINSCLREE' A
#
# COMPACT_ATOMS: atom_id res chain seq x y z
N HIS A 1 -9.06 14.89 3.70
CA HIS A 1 -7.92 15.55 3.04
C HIS A 1 -6.67 15.50 3.93
N SER A 2 -5.99 14.35 4.00
CA SER A 2 -4.87 14.14 4.95
C SER A 2 -3.67 13.37 4.36
N ALA A 3 -3.75 12.96 3.08
CA ALA A 3 -2.69 12.20 2.44
C ALA A 3 -1.41 13.04 2.32
N THR A 4 -0.26 12.43 2.63
CA THR A 4 1.06 13.05 2.53
C THR A 4 1.98 12.20 1.65
N ALA A 5 2.77 11.30 2.24
CA ALA A 5 3.79 10.52 1.53
C ALA A 5 3.56 9.00 1.52
N GLN A 6 2.70 8.48 2.41
CA GLN A 6 2.45 7.04 2.48
C GLN A 6 1.58 6.57 1.31
N PHE A 7 1.88 5.38 0.79
CA PHE A 7 1.10 4.70 -0.24
C PHE A 7 0.97 3.22 0.11
N PHE A 8 0.03 2.53 -0.55
CA PHE A 8 -0.11 1.08 -0.48
C PHE A 8 -0.40 0.50 -1.87
N ILE A 9 -0.12 -0.79 -2.04
CA ILE A 9 -0.41 -1.54 -3.26
C ILE A 9 -1.54 -2.53 -2.97
N ASN A 10 -2.61 -2.48 -3.75
CA ASN A 10 -3.67 -3.48 -3.67
C ASN A 10 -3.15 -4.85 -4.16
N VAL A 11 -3.30 -5.88 -3.34
CA VAL A 11 -2.96 -7.29 -3.68
C VAL A 11 -4.19 -8.17 -3.89
N ASN A 12 -5.37 -7.55 -3.89
CA ASN A 12 -6.69 -8.10 -4.18
C ASN A 12 -7.62 -6.95 -4.65
N ASP A 13 -8.80 -7.28 -5.16
CA ASP A 13 -9.81 -6.31 -5.58
C ASP A 13 -10.54 -5.73 -4.35
N ASN A 14 -10.01 -4.61 -3.83
CA ASN A 14 -10.48 -3.98 -2.60
C ASN A 14 -11.55 -2.91 -2.85
N LEU A 15 -12.68 -3.29 -3.47
CA LEU A 15 -13.77 -2.36 -3.86
C LEU A 15 -14.37 -1.54 -2.71
N PHE A 16 -14.15 -1.95 -1.46
CA PHE A 16 -14.57 -1.19 -0.28
C PHE A 16 -13.77 0.09 -0.05
N LEU A 17 -12.58 0.21 -0.67
CA LEU A 17 -11.73 1.39 -0.60
C LEU A 17 -12.10 2.45 -1.64
N ASP A 18 -12.96 2.12 -2.60
CA ASP A 18 -13.35 3.03 -3.68
C ASP A 18 -14.20 4.19 -3.16
N HIS A 19 -14.03 5.37 -3.78
CA HIS A 19 -14.83 6.54 -3.46
C HIS A 19 -16.31 6.29 -3.81
N LYS A 20 -17.18 6.52 -2.83
CA LYS A 20 -18.64 6.41 -2.95
C LYS A 20 -19.35 7.74 -2.80
N ALA A 21 -18.85 8.62 -1.94
CA ALA A 21 -19.48 9.91 -1.65
C ALA A 21 -18.49 10.89 -1.00
N LYS A 22 -18.82 12.18 -1.06
CA LYS A 22 -18.08 13.24 -0.34
C LYS A 22 -18.45 13.30 1.14
N THR A 23 -18.39 12.16 1.83
CA THR A 23 -18.60 12.02 3.28
C THR A 23 -17.36 11.42 3.94
N PRO A 24 -17.17 11.57 5.28
CA PRO A 24 -16.04 10.97 5.97
C PRO A 24 -15.88 9.45 5.71
N GLU A 25 -16.99 8.72 5.62
CA GLU A 25 -17.01 7.27 5.38
C GLU A 25 -16.91 6.91 3.89
N GLY A 26 -17.35 7.81 3.00
CA GLY A 26 -17.47 7.56 1.57
C GLY A 26 -16.29 8.05 0.72
N TRP A 27 -15.32 8.76 1.32
CA TRP A 27 -14.28 9.44 0.56
C TRP A 27 -13.33 8.47 -0.18
N GLY A 28 -13.12 7.29 0.41
CA GLY A 28 -12.26 6.26 -0.15
C GLY A 28 -10.77 6.65 -0.24
N TYR A 29 -10.04 5.90 -1.06
CA TYR A 29 -8.60 6.05 -1.28
C TYR A 29 -8.31 6.30 -2.76
N CYS A 30 -7.49 7.31 -3.05
CA CYS A 30 -7.18 7.71 -4.41
C CYS A 30 -6.18 6.74 -5.06
N VAL A 31 -6.60 6.03 -6.10
CA VAL A 31 -5.70 5.27 -6.98
C VAL A 31 -5.04 6.25 -7.96
N PHE A 32 -3.70 6.24 -8.02
CA PHE A 32 -2.91 7.15 -8.88
C PHE A 32 -1.94 6.41 -9.82
N GLY A 33 -1.91 5.08 -9.78
CA GLY A 33 -1.01 4.28 -10.59
C GLY A 33 -1.27 2.78 -10.44
N LYS A 34 -0.53 1.98 -11.20
CA LYS A 34 -0.57 0.51 -11.14
C LYS A 34 0.84 -0.06 -11.30
N VAL A 35 1.04 -1.25 -10.72
CA VAL A 35 2.26 -2.05 -10.95
C VAL A 35 2.17 -2.62 -12.37
N VAL A 36 3.08 -2.21 -13.26
CA VAL A 36 3.15 -2.71 -14.65
C VAL A 36 4.12 -3.88 -14.80
N ASP A 37 5.11 -3.97 -13.91
CA ASP A 37 6.07 -5.06 -13.82
C ASP A 37 6.46 -5.31 -12.35
N GLY A 38 6.92 -6.52 -12.01
CA GLY A 38 7.36 -6.89 -10.66
C GLY A 38 6.23 -7.28 -9.69
N MET A 39 5.05 -7.69 -10.19
CA MET A 39 3.95 -8.13 -9.33
C MET A 39 4.29 -9.43 -8.56
N ASP A 40 5.22 -10.24 -9.05
CA ASP A 40 5.74 -11.38 -8.29
C ASP A 40 6.51 -10.93 -7.03
N VAL A 41 7.24 -9.82 -7.10
CA VAL A 41 7.93 -9.20 -5.95
C VAL A 41 6.91 -8.73 -4.93
N VAL A 42 5.86 -8.03 -5.37
CA VAL A 42 4.73 -7.63 -4.50
C VAL A 42 4.10 -8.85 -3.82
N ASN A 43 3.90 -9.94 -4.57
CA ASN A 43 3.34 -11.18 -4.05
C ASN A 43 4.27 -11.93 -3.08
N LYS A 44 5.59 -11.73 -3.16
CA LYS A 44 6.55 -12.22 -2.17
C LYS A 44 6.48 -11.37 -0.90
N ILE A 45 6.47 -10.05 -1.05
CA ILE A 45 6.40 -9.10 0.07
C ILE A 45 5.14 -9.34 0.92
N LYS A 46 3.96 -9.52 0.30
CA LYS A 46 2.71 -9.70 1.06
C LYS A 46 2.67 -10.97 1.94
N LYS A 47 3.62 -11.89 1.76
CA LYS A 47 3.69 -13.18 2.50
C LYS A 47 4.77 -13.19 3.59
N VAL A 48 5.54 -12.11 3.75
CA VAL A 48 6.58 -12.07 4.79
C VAL A 48 5.95 -12.19 6.18
N ARG A 49 6.69 -12.76 7.13
CA ARG A 49 6.23 -12.83 8.52
C ARG A 49 6.13 -11.42 9.08
N THR A 50 5.04 -11.12 9.76
CA THR A 50 4.83 -9.85 10.45
C THR A 50 4.84 -10.05 11.96
N ARG A 51 5.00 -8.95 12.69
CA ARG A 51 4.93 -8.85 14.14
C ARG A 51 4.37 -7.49 14.53
N ARG A 52 4.03 -7.38 15.81
CA ARG A 52 3.79 -6.07 16.42
C ARG A 52 5.12 -5.36 16.72
N ALA A 53 5.17 -4.06 16.49
CA ALA A 53 6.27 -3.17 16.84
C ALA A 53 5.71 -1.90 17.52
N GLY A 54 5.77 -1.86 18.85
CA GLY A 54 5.17 -0.78 19.64
C GLY A 54 3.65 -0.74 19.47
N PHE A 55 3.14 0.38 18.97
CA PHE A 55 1.71 0.58 18.66
C PHE A 55 1.33 0.18 17.23
N HIS A 56 2.28 -0.33 16.44
CA HIS A 56 2.03 -0.76 15.07
C HIS A 56 1.90 -2.27 14.97
N ASP A 57 0.79 -2.73 14.41
CA ASP A 57 0.59 -4.12 14.01
C ASP A 57 1.05 -4.33 12.55
N ASP A 58 1.15 -5.58 12.12
CA ASP A 58 1.51 -5.99 10.75
C ASP A 58 2.87 -5.47 10.21
N VAL A 59 3.82 -5.21 11.09
CA VAL A 59 5.18 -4.79 10.72
C VAL A 59 6.01 -6.01 10.31
N PRO A 60 6.65 -6.05 9.13
CA PRO A 60 7.55 -7.14 8.75
C PRO A 60 8.61 -7.44 9.83
N VAL A 61 8.84 -8.71 10.13
CA VAL A 61 9.89 -9.15 11.06
C VAL A 61 11.26 -8.72 10.52
N ASP A 62 11.49 -9.04 9.24
CA ASP A 62 12.64 -8.60 8.46
C ASP A 62 12.21 -7.39 7.61
N PRO A 63 12.87 -6.21 7.74
CA PRO A 63 12.45 -5.00 7.05
C PRO A 63 12.43 -5.17 5.51
N VAL A 64 11.35 -4.69 4.89
CA VAL A 64 11.23 -4.58 3.43
C VAL A 64 11.55 -3.13 3.04
N THR A 65 12.78 -2.91 2.55
CA THR A 65 13.30 -1.56 2.32
C THR A 65 13.26 -1.18 0.83
N ILE A 66 12.75 0.01 0.54
CA ILE A 66 12.91 0.65 -0.78
C ILE A 66 14.28 1.34 -0.79
N ASN A 67 15.25 0.77 -1.50
CA ASN A 67 16.63 1.27 -1.51
C ASN A 67 16.81 2.53 -2.39
N SER A 68 16.04 2.65 -3.47
CA SER A 68 16.08 3.77 -4.40
C SER A 68 14.74 3.94 -5.11
N CYS A 69 14.41 5.16 -5.51
CA CYS A 69 13.28 5.47 -6.38
C CYS A 69 13.78 6.35 -7.53
N LEU A 70 13.52 5.92 -8.76
CA LEU A 70 13.95 6.59 -9.98
C LEU A 70 12.71 6.91 -10.83
N ARG A 71 12.69 8.12 -11.38
CA ARG A 71 11.68 8.52 -12.36
C ARG A 71 12.32 8.46 -13.73
N GLU A 72 11.76 7.63 -14.61
CA GLU A 72 12.09 7.63 -16.04
C GLU A 72 11.13 8.57 -16.77
N GLU A 73 11.63 9.24 -17.81
CA GLU A 73 10.87 10.19 -18.65
C GLU A 73 10.42 9.55 -19.96
#